data_AF-A0AAX4IBX5-F1
#
_entry.id   AF-A0AAX4IBX5-F1
#
_cell.length_a   1.000
_cell.length_b   1.000
_cell.length_c   1.000
_cell.angle_alpha   90.00
_cell.angle_beta   90.00
_cell.angle_gamma   90.00
#
_symmetry.space_group_name_H-M   'P 1'
#
loop_
_entity.id
_entity.type
_entity.pdbx_description
1 polymer ?
#
loop_
_entity_poly.entity_id
_entity_poly.type
_entity_poly.pdbx_seq_one_letter_code
_entity_poly.pdbx_strand_id
1 'polypeptide(L)'
;MRVFAKTFLWATVLSLITTAATSENVLESFSSRDYIESADTASVLHVNPKLRFTQGTEGTRPVRLSKRFPFSSGRDEWCGEQAEDPAADYSASAPSAVDCQALVNSLGDQNGFWTLQPGDFSSEGWARVATLGSCSFAVRHASSGGINSPMRIGTNDVRFYTTRYGVLAKDGKLGLQGTIQCYNSQNLLFVTWGLVRS
;
A
#
# COMPACT_ATOMS: atom_id res chain seq x y z
N MET A 1 42.30 -10.50 43.63
CA MET A 1 42.99 -9.19 43.62
C MET A 1 44.36 -9.36 42.95
N ARG A 2 44.44 -9.14 41.63
CA ARG A 2 45.70 -8.86 40.91
C ARG A 2 45.37 -7.97 39.72
N VAL A 3 45.94 -6.78 39.78
CA VAL A 3 45.85 -5.68 38.83
C VAL A 3 46.89 -5.90 37.75
N PHE A 4 46.51 -5.78 36.47
CA PHE A 4 47.45 -5.49 35.41
C PHE A 4 46.85 -4.43 34.48
N ALA A 5 47.31 -3.20 34.70
CA ALA A 5 47.17 -2.09 33.78
C ALA A 5 48.13 -2.29 32.59
N LYS A 6 47.65 -2.03 31.37
CA LYS A 6 48.50 -1.61 30.26
C LYS A 6 47.80 -0.47 29.52
N THR A 7 48.44 0.68 29.59
CA THR A 7 48.13 1.94 28.95
C THR A 7 48.87 2.10 27.61
N PHE A 8 48.30 2.94 26.74
CA PHE A 8 48.90 3.66 25.59
C PHE A 8 49.14 2.84 24.30
N LEU A 9 48.99 3.36 23.07
CA LEU A 9 48.93 4.74 22.55
C LEU A 9 48.31 4.72 21.11
N TRP A 10 47.94 5.90 20.62
CA TRP A 10 47.28 6.26 19.36
C TRP A 10 47.90 5.77 18.03
N ALA A 11 47.05 5.69 16.99
CA ALA A 11 47.36 6.18 15.62
C ALA A 11 46.08 6.44 14.81
N THR A 12 45.64 7.69 14.73
CA THR A 12 44.68 8.17 13.71
C THR A 12 45.44 8.54 12.46
N VAL A 13 45.18 7.85 11.35
CA VAL A 13 45.67 8.23 10.02
C VAL A 13 44.57 9.05 9.33
N LEU A 14 44.78 10.37 9.26
CA LEU A 14 44.06 11.26 8.36
C LEU A 14 44.80 11.25 7.03
N SER A 15 44.18 10.71 5.98
CA SER A 15 44.68 10.87 4.61
C SER A 15 43.77 11.85 3.87
N LEU A 16 44.25 13.09 3.72
CA LEU A 16 43.78 14.02 2.70
C LEU A 16 44.38 13.58 1.36
N ILE A 17 43.54 13.34 0.35
CA ILE A 17 43.95 13.37 -1.05
C ILE A 17 43.12 14.44 -1.74
N THR A 18 43.78 15.55 -2.07
CA THR A 18 43.32 16.59 -2.98
C THR A 18 44.14 16.53 -4.26
N THR A 19 43.48 16.23 -5.38
CA THR A 19 43.84 16.59 -6.78
C THR A 19 42.67 16.10 -7.66
N ALA A 20 42.23 16.70 -8.74
CA ALA A 20 42.40 18.00 -9.37
C ALA A 20 41.19 18.08 -10.34
N ALA A 21 40.59 19.25 -10.49
CA ALA A 21 39.47 19.45 -11.39
C ALA A 21 39.92 19.29 -12.84
N THR A 22 39.28 18.39 -13.58
CA THR A 22 39.20 18.41 -15.04
C THR A 22 37.75 18.58 -15.42
N SER A 23 37.42 19.77 -15.89
CA SER A 23 36.13 20.14 -16.45
C SER A 23 35.95 19.49 -17.82
N GLU A 24 35.06 18.51 -17.91
CA GLU A 24 34.46 18.13 -19.19
C GLU A 24 33.01 18.63 -19.20
N ASN A 25 32.80 19.68 -20.00
CA ASN A 25 31.48 20.17 -20.37
C ASN A 25 30.80 19.11 -21.25
N VAL A 26 29.99 18.24 -20.64
CA VAL A 26 28.98 17.48 -21.38
C VAL A 26 27.65 18.19 -21.17
N LEU A 27 27.34 19.03 -22.17
CA LEU A 27 26.04 19.64 -22.38
C LEU A 27 25.04 18.52 -22.70
N GLU A 28 24.48 17.88 -21.67
CA GLU A 28 23.34 16.99 -21.87
C GLU A 28 22.12 17.83 -22.22
N SER A 29 21.89 17.89 -23.53
CA SER A 29 20.66 18.24 -24.21
C SER A 29 19.42 17.94 -23.34
N PHE A 30 18.82 19.00 -22.80
CA PHE A 30 17.41 19.05 -22.47
C PHE A 30 16.61 18.87 -23.76
N SER A 31 16.46 17.62 -24.19
CA SER A 31 15.42 17.25 -25.14
C SER A 31 14.12 17.27 -24.35
N SER A 32 13.48 18.42 -24.40
CA SER A 32 12.03 18.55 -24.26
C SER A 32 11.41 17.50 -25.19
N ARG A 33 11.03 16.35 -24.65
CA ARG A 33 10.20 15.40 -25.38
C ARG A 33 8.85 16.07 -25.55
N ASP A 34 8.53 16.35 -26.81
CA ASP A 34 7.26 16.86 -27.27
C ASP A 34 6.11 16.15 -26.57
N TYR A 35 5.27 16.96 -25.92
CA TYR A 35 3.94 16.59 -25.51
C TYR A 35 3.16 16.19 -26.77
N ILE A 36 2.93 14.89 -26.95
CA ILE A 36 1.74 14.46 -27.66
C ILE A 36 0.62 14.52 -26.64
N GLU A 37 -0.09 15.65 -26.64
CA GLU A 37 -1.39 15.80 -25.98
C GLU A 37 -2.37 14.83 -26.65
N SER A 38 -2.36 13.59 -26.16
CA SER A 38 -3.47 12.66 -26.31
C SER A 38 -4.39 12.92 -25.13
N ALA A 39 -5.62 13.36 -25.41
CA ALA A 39 -6.69 13.49 -24.44
C ALA A 39 -7.07 12.09 -23.89
N ASP A 40 -6.27 11.61 -22.94
CA ASP A 40 -6.58 10.45 -22.12
C ASP A 40 -5.91 10.67 -20.77
N THR A 41 -6.69 11.11 -19.78
CA THR A 41 -6.23 11.30 -18.40
C THR A 41 -5.92 9.93 -17.80
N ALA A 42 -4.75 9.38 -18.13
CA ALA A 42 -4.21 8.21 -17.47
C ALA A 42 -3.98 8.58 -16.00
N SER A 43 -4.94 8.22 -15.16
CA SER A 43 -4.87 8.46 -13.72
C SER A 43 -3.67 7.69 -13.16
N VAL A 44 -2.72 8.41 -12.59
CA VAL A 44 -1.52 7.83 -11.99
C VAL A 44 -1.91 7.11 -10.69
N LEU A 45 -1.44 5.88 -10.51
CA LEU A 45 -1.59 5.16 -9.25
C LEU A 45 -0.79 5.87 -8.15
N HIS A 46 -1.49 6.40 -7.15
CA HIS A 46 -0.92 6.96 -5.94
C HIS A 46 -1.02 5.94 -4.81
N VAL A 47 0.10 5.30 -4.49
CA VAL A 47 0.24 4.53 -3.25
C VAL A 47 0.68 5.49 -2.14
N ASN A 48 0.10 5.38 -0.95
CA ASN A 48 0.49 6.23 0.17
C ASN A 48 1.98 6.01 0.49
N PRO A 49 2.85 7.03 0.30
CA PRO A 49 4.30 6.86 0.39
C PRO A 49 4.80 6.60 1.82
N LYS A 50 3.95 6.81 2.83
CA LYS A 50 4.25 6.47 4.23
C LYS A 50 4.14 4.98 4.50
N LEU A 51 3.38 4.25 3.69
CA LEU A 51 3.14 2.83 3.88
C LEU A 51 4.33 2.02 3.36
N ARG A 52 4.88 1.17 4.23
CA ARG A 52 5.95 0.24 3.84
C ARG A 52 5.35 -0.93 3.08
N PHE A 53 5.65 -1.02 1.79
CA PHE A 53 5.33 -2.19 0.98
C PHE A 53 6.37 -3.28 1.22
N THR A 54 5.90 -4.49 1.56
CA THR A 54 6.71 -5.69 1.63
C THR A 54 6.32 -6.58 0.46
N GLN A 55 7.27 -6.80 -0.46
CA GLN A 55 7.08 -7.71 -1.57
C GLN A 55 6.90 -9.13 -1.02
N GLY A 56 5.84 -9.81 -1.46
CA GLY A 56 5.68 -11.23 -1.21
C GLY A 56 6.72 -12.00 -2.01
N THR A 57 7.31 -13.05 -1.43
CA THR A 57 8.01 -14.04 -2.26
C THR A 57 7.03 -14.58 -3.29
N GLU A 58 7.47 -14.83 -4.52
CA GLU A 58 6.65 -15.40 -5.61
C GLU A 58 6.10 -16.78 -5.20
N GLY A 59 5.07 -16.79 -4.37
CA GLY A 59 4.11 -17.88 -4.30
C GLY A 59 3.18 -17.71 -5.49
N THR A 60 2.82 -18.82 -6.13
CA THR A 60 1.80 -18.83 -7.18
C THR A 60 0.61 -17.98 -6.74
N ARG A 61 0.26 -16.98 -7.54
CA ARG A 61 -0.98 -16.21 -7.38
C ARG A 61 -2.09 -17.21 -7.04
N PRO A 62 -2.78 -17.07 -5.90
CA PRO A 62 -3.79 -18.05 -5.54
C PRO A 62 -4.80 -18.17 -6.68
N VAL A 63 -4.87 -19.36 -7.28
CA VAL A 63 -5.77 -19.69 -8.41
C VAL A 63 -7.23 -19.47 -8.01
N ARG A 64 -7.51 -19.49 -6.70
CA ARG A 64 -8.80 -19.15 -6.11
C ARG A 64 -8.61 -18.02 -5.12
N LEU A 65 -9.40 -16.96 -5.28
CA LEU A 65 -9.63 -15.94 -4.27
C LEU A 65 -10.21 -16.64 -3.03
N SER A 66 -9.34 -17.11 -2.14
CA SER A 66 -9.72 -17.93 -1.00
C SER A 66 -9.83 -17.06 0.25
N LYS A 67 -10.77 -17.45 1.12
CA LYS A 67 -11.20 -16.74 2.32
C LYS A 67 -10.07 -16.35 3.29
N ARG A 68 -8.86 -16.91 3.19
CA ARG A 68 -7.71 -16.69 4.09
C ARG A 68 -6.42 -17.06 3.35
N PHE A 69 -5.88 -16.16 2.53
CA PHE A 69 -4.63 -16.44 1.82
C PHE A 69 -3.46 -15.68 2.46
N PRO A 70 -2.35 -16.37 2.77
CA PRO A 70 -1.19 -15.73 3.38
C PRO A 70 -0.55 -14.71 2.44
N PHE A 71 -0.17 -13.54 2.96
CA PHE A 71 0.48 -12.50 2.15
C PHE A 71 1.91 -12.88 1.70
N SER A 72 2.53 -13.91 2.31
CA SER A 72 3.83 -14.46 1.92
C SER A 72 3.97 -15.94 2.29
N SER A 73 4.86 -16.67 1.62
CA SER A 73 5.09 -18.10 1.90
C SER A 73 5.48 -18.34 3.36
N GLY A 74 4.78 -19.27 4.02
CA GLY A 74 5.07 -19.70 5.39
C GLY A 74 4.63 -18.73 6.50
N ARG A 75 3.78 -17.77 6.19
CA ARG A 75 3.46 -16.65 7.08
C ARG A 75 1.94 -16.50 7.19
N ASP A 76 1.39 -16.62 8.41
CA ASP A 76 -0.06 -16.75 8.64
C ASP A 76 -0.86 -15.45 8.40
N GLU A 77 -0.31 -14.38 7.83
CA GLU A 77 -1.01 -13.11 7.72
C GLU A 77 -1.97 -13.07 6.54
N TRP A 78 -3.24 -12.76 6.80
CA TRP A 78 -4.30 -12.72 5.79
C TRP A 78 -5.40 -11.77 6.21
N CYS A 79 -6.15 -11.24 5.25
CA CYS A 79 -7.47 -10.66 5.48
C CYS A 79 -8.52 -11.58 4.87
N GLY A 80 -9.60 -11.81 5.62
CA GLY A 80 -10.57 -12.83 5.30
C GLY A 80 -11.84 -12.30 4.66
N GLU A 81 -12.48 -13.15 3.85
CA GLU A 81 -13.75 -12.85 3.18
C GLU A 81 -14.87 -12.59 4.20
N GLN A 82 -15.72 -11.62 3.86
CA GLN A 82 -16.90 -11.25 4.64
C GLN A 82 -18.03 -12.29 4.45
N ALA A 83 -18.82 -12.56 5.50
CA ALA A 83 -20.04 -13.35 5.38
C ALA A 83 -21.23 -12.52 4.86
N GLU A 84 -21.12 -11.20 4.97
CA GLU A 84 -22.14 -10.20 4.64
C GLU A 84 -21.67 -9.33 3.47
N ASP A 85 -22.61 -8.86 2.65
CA ASP A 85 -22.29 -7.92 1.57
C ASP A 85 -21.92 -6.53 2.14
N PRO A 86 -20.99 -5.80 1.49
CA PRO A 86 -20.64 -4.45 1.91
C PRO A 86 -21.82 -3.50 1.71
N ALA A 87 -21.90 -2.48 2.58
CA ALA A 87 -22.80 -1.37 2.38
C ALA A 87 -22.35 -0.56 1.16
N ALA A 88 -23.27 -0.34 0.21
CA ALA A 88 -23.00 0.44 -0.99
C ALA A 88 -23.43 1.90 -0.84
N ASP A 89 -22.63 2.81 -1.40
CA ASP A 89 -22.90 4.23 -1.52
C ASP A 89 -22.85 4.64 -3.00
N TYR A 90 -23.93 5.24 -3.48
CA TYR A 90 -24.10 5.74 -4.85
C TYR A 90 -24.32 7.26 -4.89
N SER A 91 -24.08 7.95 -3.77
CA SER A 91 -24.23 9.39 -3.66
C SER A 91 -23.21 10.15 -4.52
N ALA A 92 -23.35 11.48 -4.60
CA ALA A 92 -22.36 12.33 -5.25
C ALA A 92 -20.96 12.25 -4.61
N SER A 93 -20.87 11.83 -3.34
CA SER A 93 -19.61 11.57 -2.64
C SER A 93 -19.00 10.21 -2.95
N ALA A 94 -19.68 9.30 -3.66
CA ALA A 94 -19.11 8.04 -4.07
C ALA A 94 -18.06 8.20 -5.19
N PRO A 95 -17.00 7.38 -5.19
CA PRO A 95 -15.99 7.37 -6.25
C PRO A 95 -16.57 6.84 -7.57
N SER A 96 -15.88 7.14 -8.68
CA SER A 96 -16.16 6.58 -10.01
C SER A 96 -15.91 5.07 -10.02
N ALA A 97 -16.88 4.31 -10.54
CA ALA A 97 -16.74 2.88 -10.74
C ALA A 97 -15.59 2.54 -11.71
N VAL A 98 -15.40 3.38 -12.74
CA VAL A 98 -14.30 3.22 -13.71
C VAL A 98 -12.95 3.40 -13.04
N ASP A 99 -12.81 4.40 -12.18
CA ASP A 99 -11.56 4.65 -11.45
C ASP A 99 -11.25 3.51 -10.48
N CYS A 100 -12.27 2.96 -9.81
CA CYS A 100 -12.08 1.79 -8.94
C CYS A 100 -11.65 0.55 -9.72
N GLN A 101 -12.18 0.31 -10.91
CA GLN A 101 -11.72 -0.80 -11.74
C GLN A 101 -10.30 -0.56 -12.28
N ALA A 102 -9.98 0.67 -12.67
CA ALA A 102 -8.65 1.05 -13.12
C ALA A 102 -7.60 0.94 -12.00
N LEU A 103 -7.99 1.23 -10.74
CA LEU A 103 -7.16 1.01 -9.56
C LEU A 103 -6.66 -0.44 -9.48
N VAL A 104 -7.56 -1.42 -9.64
CA VAL A 104 -7.21 -2.85 -9.64
C VAL A 104 -6.22 -3.18 -10.75
N ASN A 105 -6.48 -2.69 -11.95
CA ASN A 105 -5.64 -2.96 -13.13
C ASN A 105 -4.24 -2.36 -12.95
N SER A 106 -4.14 -1.17 -12.34
CA SER A 106 -2.86 -0.47 -12.13
C SER A 106 -1.92 -1.17 -11.14
N LEU A 107 -2.44 -2.04 -10.27
CA LEU A 107 -1.61 -2.87 -9.38
C LEU A 107 -0.85 -3.98 -10.12
N GLY A 108 -1.14 -4.23 -11.40
CA GLY A 108 -0.46 -5.22 -12.25
C GLY A 108 -0.38 -6.60 -11.59
N ASP A 109 0.79 -7.24 -11.71
CA ASP A 109 1.11 -8.53 -11.07
C ASP A 109 1.83 -8.37 -9.72
N GLN A 110 1.92 -7.15 -9.17
CA GLN A 110 2.63 -6.90 -7.92
C GLN A 110 2.00 -7.69 -6.75
N ASN A 111 2.79 -8.54 -6.10
CA ASN A 111 2.34 -9.35 -4.98
C ASN A 111 3.07 -8.92 -3.70
N GLY A 112 2.31 -8.73 -2.64
CA GLY A 112 2.82 -8.30 -1.36
C GLY A 112 1.75 -7.58 -0.55
N PHE A 113 2.18 -6.87 0.47
CA PHE A 113 1.29 -6.17 1.39
C PHE A 113 1.90 -4.86 1.89
N TRP A 114 1.02 -3.93 2.22
CA TRP A 114 1.35 -2.72 2.96
C TRP A 114 1.18 -2.98 4.45
N THR A 115 2.14 -2.51 5.26
CA THR A 115 1.98 -2.45 6.72
C THR A 115 1.60 -1.03 7.12
N LEU A 116 0.44 -0.89 7.75
CA LEU A 116 -0.08 0.35 8.30
C LEU A 116 0.19 0.39 9.80
N GLN A 117 0.80 1.49 10.25
CA GLN A 117 1.07 1.78 11.65
C GLN A 117 -0.06 2.62 12.25
N PRO A 118 -0.24 2.65 13.58
CA PRO A 118 -1.25 3.49 14.23
C PRO A 118 -1.22 4.97 13.82
N GLY A 119 -0.04 5.50 13.48
CA GLY A 119 0.12 6.89 13.02
C GLY A 119 -0.27 7.16 11.56
N ASP A 120 -0.62 6.13 10.78
CA ASP A 120 -0.98 6.28 9.36
C ASP A 120 -2.46 6.59 9.13
N PHE A 121 -3.29 6.46 10.17
CA PHE A 121 -4.73 6.71 10.10
C PHE A 121 -5.04 8.20 10.29
N SER A 122 -5.96 8.71 9.49
CA SER A 122 -6.44 10.09 9.60
C SER A 122 -7.25 10.32 10.89
N SER A 123 -7.65 11.56 11.16
CA SER A 123 -8.57 11.89 12.25
C SER A 123 -9.93 11.19 12.14
N GLU A 124 -10.34 10.81 10.92
CA GLU A 124 -11.57 10.04 10.67
C GLU A 124 -11.35 8.52 10.79
N GLY A 125 -10.12 8.13 11.12
CA GLY A 125 -9.71 6.75 11.32
C GLY A 125 -9.34 6.01 10.04
N TRP A 126 -9.41 6.64 8.87
CA TRP A 126 -9.08 6.00 7.59
C TRP A 126 -7.61 6.14 7.24
N ALA A 127 -7.02 5.04 6.79
CA ALA A 127 -5.75 5.04 6.08
C ALA A 127 -5.98 4.63 4.62
N ARG A 128 -5.66 5.53 3.70
CA ARG A 128 -5.69 5.26 2.26
C ARG A 128 -4.48 4.41 1.89
N VAL A 129 -4.73 3.28 1.22
CA VAL A 129 -3.71 2.31 0.83
C VAL A 129 -3.24 2.58 -0.61
N ALA A 130 -4.20 2.60 -1.53
CA ALA A 130 -3.97 2.83 -2.95
C ALA A 130 -5.08 3.72 -3.52
N THR A 131 -4.70 4.66 -4.37
CA THR A 131 -5.58 5.69 -4.92
C THR A 131 -5.36 5.82 -6.42
N LEU A 132 -6.45 5.85 -7.19
CA LEU A 132 -6.40 6.14 -8.62
C LEU A 132 -7.65 6.95 -8.99
N GLY A 133 -7.43 8.10 -9.60
CA GLY A 133 -8.51 9.05 -9.88
C GLY A 133 -9.32 9.38 -8.62
N SER A 134 -10.64 9.28 -8.73
CA SER A 134 -11.56 9.51 -7.61
C SER A 134 -11.67 8.35 -6.62
N CYS A 135 -11.08 7.19 -6.90
CA CYS A 135 -11.22 5.99 -6.08
C CYS A 135 -10.00 5.74 -5.19
N SER A 136 -10.24 5.56 -3.90
CA SER A 136 -9.27 5.13 -2.90
C SER A 136 -9.72 3.82 -2.27
N PHE A 137 -8.85 2.81 -2.27
CA PHE A 137 -8.98 1.70 -1.34
C PHE A 137 -8.43 2.14 0.02
N ALA A 138 -9.30 2.17 1.04
CA ALA A 138 -8.95 2.62 2.37
C ALA A 138 -9.38 1.60 3.42
N VAL A 139 -8.71 1.64 4.57
CA VAL A 139 -9.00 0.78 5.72
C VAL A 139 -8.99 1.55 7.03
N ARG A 140 -9.73 1.05 8.01
CA ARG A 140 -9.72 1.54 9.39
C ARG A 140 -9.97 0.41 10.37
N HIS A 141 -9.60 0.58 11.63
CA HIS A 141 -10.00 -0.38 12.67
C HIS A 141 -11.51 -0.30 12.92
N ALA A 142 -12.18 -1.45 12.94
CA ALA A 142 -13.61 -1.54 13.22
C ALA A 142 -13.93 -1.51 14.73
N SER A 143 -12.91 -1.69 15.58
CA SER A 143 -13.05 -1.65 17.04
C SER A 143 -11.83 -1.00 17.70
N SER A 144 -12.04 -0.41 18.88
CA SER A 144 -11.00 0.26 19.66
C SER A 144 -9.88 -0.68 20.12
N GLY A 145 -10.14 -1.98 20.26
CA GLY A 145 -9.16 -2.97 20.71
C GLY A 145 -7.99 -3.19 19.76
N GLY A 146 -8.11 -2.78 18.48
CA GLY A 146 -7.07 -2.97 17.47
C GLY A 146 -6.24 -1.73 17.15
N ILE A 147 -6.59 -0.54 17.65
CA ILE A 147 -6.07 0.75 17.14
C ILE A 147 -4.55 0.94 17.33
N ASN A 148 -3.96 0.22 18.28
CA ASN A 148 -2.53 0.27 18.57
C ASN A 148 -1.74 -0.85 17.87
N SER A 149 -2.43 -1.76 17.18
CA SER A 149 -1.81 -2.88 16.46
C SER A 149 -1.55 -2.50 15.01
N PRO A 150 -0.39 -2.86 14.44
CA PRO A 150 -0.15 -2.68 13.03
C PRO A 150 -1.14 -3.54 12.21
N MET A 151 -1.63 -2.97 11.12
CA MET A 151 -2.52 -3.63 10.17
C MET A 151 -1.75 -3.98 8.90
N ARG A 152 -2.07 -5.10 8.26
CA ARG A 152 -1.48 -5.49 6.98
C ARG A 152 -2.58 -5.71 5.95
N ILE A 153 -2.44 -5.05 4.80
CA ILE A 153 -3.38 -5.15 3.68
C ILE A 153 -2.58 -5.56 2.44
N GLY A 154 -2.99 -6.66 1.81
CA GLY A 154 -2.37 -7.20 0.61
C GLY A 154 -2.82 -6.49 -0.67
N THR A 155 -1.99 -6.54 -1.71
CA THR A 155 -2.46 -6.21 -3.08
C THR A 155 -3.62 -7.10 -3.51
N ASN A 156 -3.62 -8.36 -3.07
CA ASN A 156 -4.72 -9.29 -3.32
C ASN A 156 -6.02 -8.88 -2.64
N ASP A 157 -5.99 -8.24 -1.47
CA ASP A 157 -7.19 -7.74 -0.80
C ASP A 157 -7.85 -6.65 -1.64
N VAL A 158 -7.05 -5.67 -2.09
CA VAL A 158 -7.53 -4.60 -2.97
C VAL A 158 -8.15 -5.19 -4.24
N ARG A 159 -7.46 -6.13 -4.89
CA ARG A 159 -7.98 -6.80 -6.10
C ARG A 159 -9.27 -7.57 -5.80
N PHE A 160 -9.30 -8.36 -4.73
CA PHE A 160 -10.43 -9.22 -4.38
C PHE A 160 -11.68 -8.39 -4.11
N TYR A 161 -11.63 -7.47 -3.15
CA TYR A 161 -12.81 -6.73 -2.73
C TYR A 161 -13.33 -5.82 -3.83
N THR A 162 -12.42 -5.15 -4.54
CA THR A 162 -12.82 -4.25 -5.64
C THR A 162 -13.41 -5.02 -6.82
N THR A 163 -12.80 -6.15 -7.23
CA THR A 163 -13.30 -6.95 -8.36
C THR A 163 -14.58 -7.67 -8.02
N ARG A 164 -14.64 -8.33 -6.84
CA ARG A 164 -15.81 -9.10 -6.42
C ARG A 164 -17.06 -8.23 -6.36
N TYR A 165 -16.93 -7.03 -5.80
CA TYR A 165 -18.06 -6.16 -5.57
C TYR A 165 -18.22 -5.08 -6.66
N GLY A 166 -17.39 -5.10 -7.70
CA GLY A 166 -17.53 -4.21 -8.86
C GLY A 166 -18.88 -4.36 -9.57
N VAL A 167 -19.51 -5.53 -9.48
CA VAL A 167 -20.87 -5.80 -9.99
C VAL A 167 -21.95 -4.96 -9.30
N LEU A 168 -21.67 -4.36 -8.14
CA LEU A 168 -22.60 -3.50 -7.41
C LEU A 168 -22.58 -2.06 -7.92
N ALA A 169 -21.77 -1.72 -8.92
CA ALA A 169 -21.71 -0.36 -9.47
C ALA A 169 -23.08 0.08 -10.00
N LYS A 170 -23.44 1.33 -9.72
CA LYS A 170 -24.71 1.93 -10.15
C LYS A 170 -24.49 3.38 -10.53
N ASP A 171 -25.07 3.81 -11.66
CA ASP A 171 -24.99 5.19 -12.16
C ASP A 171 -23.54 5.72 -12.27
N GLY A 172 -22.61 4.83 -12.63
CA GLY A 172 -21.18 5.14 -12.72
C GLY A 172 -20.45 5.30 -11.38
N LYS A 173 -21.10 4.98 -10.26
CA LYS A 173 -20.58 5.10 -8.89
C LYS A 173 -20.34 3.74 -8.24
N LEU A 174 -19.31 3.67 -7.38
CA LEU A 174 -18.98 2.48 -6.61
C LEU A 174 -18.36 2.82 -5.25
N GLY A 175 -19.15 3.42 -4.35
CA GLY A 175 -18.78 3.52 -2.94
C GLY A 175 -19.11 2.22 -2.23
N LEU A 176 -18.17 1.65 -1.47
CA LEU A 176 -18.39 0.41 -0.72
C LEU A 176 -17.73 0.51 0.65
N GLN A 177 -18.35 -0.07 1.68
CA GLN A 177 -17.73 -0.30 2.97
C GLN A 177 -18.15 -1.64 3.56
N GLY A 178 -17.19 -2.40 4.07
CA GLY A 178 -17.44 -3.70 4.67
C GLY A 178 -16.49 -3.97 5.84
N THR A 179 -16.85 -4.92 6.70
CA THR A 179 -15.99 -5.32 7.83
C THR A 179 -15.41 -6.69 7.58
N ILE A 180 -14.10 -6.82 7.73
CA ILE A 180 -13.34 -8.05 7.51
C ILE A 180 -12.51 -8.37 8.75
N GLN A 181 -12.08 -9.62 8.82
CA GLN A 181 -11.13 -10.08 9.84
C GLN A 181 -9.76 -10.19 9.21
N CYS A 182 -8.76 -9.55 9.80
CA CYS A 182 -7.38 -9.64 9.37
C CYS A 182 -6.50 -10.21 10.48
N TYR A 183 -5.64 -11.16 10.16
CA TYR A 183 -4.61 -11.66 11.06
C TYR A 183 -3.26 -11.08 10.67
N ASN A 184 -2.55 -10.51 11.64
CA ASN A 184 -1.27 -9.82 11.40
C ASN A 184 -0.04 -10.61 11.91
N SER A 185 -0.16 -11.92 12.12
CA SER A 185 0.78 -12.84 12.81
C SER A 185 0.76 -12.81 14.34
N GLN A 186 0.16 -11.80 14.96
CA GLN A 186 0.14 -11.63 16.42
C GLN A 186 -1.27 -11.81 16.97
N ASN A 187 -2.26 -11.20 16.32
CA ASN A 187 -3.63 -11.21 16.76
C ASN A 187 -4.60 -11.01 15.59
N LEU A 188 -5.87 -11.35 15.85
CA LEU A 188 -6.97 -11.04 14.96
C LEU A 188 -7.35 -9.55 15.12
N LEU A 189 -7.60 -8.88 13.99
CA LEU A 189 -8.04 -7.51 13.89
C LEU A 189 -9.38 -7.48 13.15
N PHE A 190 -10.33 -6.71 13.65
CA PHE A 190 -11.53 -6.35 12.90
C PHE A 190 -11.24 -5.04 12.16
N VAL A 191 -11.35 -5.08 10.84
CA VAL A 191 -10.97 -4.00 9.93
C VAL A 191 -12.19 -3.63 9.10
N THR A 192 -12.51 -2.34 9.02
CA THR A 192 -13.42 -1.85 8.00
C THR A 192 -12.60 -1.47 6.78
N TRP A 193 -12.91 -2.03 5.63
CA TRP A 193 -12.37 -1.64 4.33
C TRP A 193 -13.39 -0.80 3.57
N GLY A 194 -12.93 -0.04 2.59
CA GLY A 194 -13.85 0.63 1.67
C GLY A 194 -13.23 1.10 0.36
N LEU A 195 -14.10 1.21 -0.64
CA LEU A 195 -13.88 2.04 -1.83
C LEU A 195 -14.49 3.40 -1.53
N VAL A 196 -13.63 4.35 -1.23
CA VAL A 196 -14.01 5.69 -0.79
C VAL A 196 -13.50 6.73 -1.78
N ARG A 197 -14.05 7.93 -1.70
CA ARG A 197 -13.56 9.05 -2.49
C ARG A 197 -12.17 9.47 -2.01
N SER A 198 -11.27 9.67 -2.97
CA SER A 198 -9.92 10.19 -2.76
C SER A 198 -9.92 11.56 -2.12
#